data_AF-A0A8T3XEP1-F1
#
_entry.id   AF-A0A8T3XEP1-F1
#
_cell.length_a   1.000
_cell.length_b   1.000
_cell.length_c   1.000
_cell.angle_alpha   90.00
_cell.angle_beta   90.00
_cell.angle_gamma   90.00
#
_symmetry.space_group_name_H-M   'P 1'
#
loop_
_entity.id
_entity.type
_entity.pdbx_description
1 polymer ?
#
loop_
_entity_poly.entity_id
_entity_poly.type
_entity_poly.pdbx_seq_one_letter_code
_entity_poly.pdbx_strand_id
1 'polypeptide(L)' 'MVRIQKLPSGQLVVTIPKVLAEYEGLKKGTELEFKKHKDGFILKIKGVNK' A
#
# COMPACT_ATOMS: atom_id res chain seq x y z
N MET A 1 -6.69 7.15 9.19
CA MET A 1 -6.50 5.86 9.88
C MET A 1 -6.24 4.78 8.85
N VAL A 2 -5.11 4.07 8.94
CA VAL A 2 -4.81 2.92 8.05
C VAL A 2 -5.24 1.65 8.75
N ARG A 3 -5.96 0.76 8.06
CA ARG A 3 -6.43 -0.52 8.64
C ARG A 3 -5.76 -1.68 7.93
N ILE A 4 -5.20 -2.61 8.70
CA ILE A 4 -4.60 -3.83 8.18
C ILE A 4 -5.49 -5.00 8.62
N GLN A 5 -5.92 -5.82 7.66
CA GLN A 5 -6.74 -7.00 7.90
C GLN A 5 -6.14 -8.18 7.15
N LYS A 6 -6.00 -9.31 7.83
CA LYS A 6 -5.62 -10.58 7.21
C LYS A 6 -6.87 -11.43 7.06
N LEU A 7 -7.28 -11.69 5.81
CA LEU A 7 -8.43 -12.53 5.53
C LEU A 7 -8.07 -14.01 5.75
N PRO A 8 -9.05 -14.87 6.07
CA PRO A 8 -8.85 -16.31 6.25
C PRO A 8 -8.23 -17.00 5.02
N SER A 9 -8.44 -16.43 3.82
CA SER A 9 -7.83 -16.89 2.56
C SER A 9 -6.32 -16.64 2.47
N GLY A 10 -5.71 -16.01 3.47
CA GLY A 10 -4.29 -15.61 3.46
C GLY A 10 -4.02 -14.25 2.80
N GLN A 11 -5.05 -13.61 2.25
CA GLN A 11 -4.92 -12.29 1.63
C GLN A 11 -4.75 -11.18 2.67
N LEU A 12 -3.75 -10.32 2.47
CA LEU A 12 -3.53 -9.12 3.28
C LEU A 12 -4.25 -7.92 2.62
N VAL A 13 -5.14 -7.28 3.37
CA VAL A 13 -5.88 -6.09 2.94
C VAL A 13 -5.40 -4.89 3.74
N VAL A 14 -4.89 -3.88 3.04
CA VAL A 14 -4.47 -2.59 3.62
C VAL A 14 -5.44 -1.53 3.13
N THR A 15 -6.25 -0.98 4.05
CA THR A 15 -7.16 0.12 3.75
C THR A 15 -6.45 1.44 4.02
N ILE A 16 -6.29 2.23 2.95
CA ILE A 16 -5.67 3.55 3.00
C ILE A 16 -6.78 4.61 2.84
N PRO A 17 -6.85 5.63 3.71
CA PRO A 17 -7.75 6.76 3.54
C PRO A 17 -7.59 7.44 2.18
N LYS A 18 -8.72 7.89 1.61
CA LYS A 18 -8.74 8.54 0.29
C LYS A 18 -7.76 9.71 0.18
N VAL A 19 -7.69 10.58 1.20
CA VAL A 19 -6.78 11.74 1.22
C VAL A 19 -5.32 11.34 1.06
N LEU A 20 -4.89 10.26 1.72
CA LEU A 20 -3.51 9.76 1.59
C LEU A 20 -3.28 9.09 0.24
N ALA A 21 -4.27 8.36 -0.26
CA ALA A 21 -4.19 7.76 -1.59
C ALA A 21 -4.05 8.82 -2.69
N GLU A 22 -4.79 9.93 -2.58
CA GLU A 22 -4.70 11.04 -3.53
C GLU A 22 -3.35 11.77 -3.42
N TYR A 23 -2.85 12.00 -2.21
CA TYR A 23 -1.53 12.61 -1.98
C TYR A 23 -0.38 11.78 -2.57
N GLU A 24 -0.42 10.46 -2.38
CA GLU A 24 0.58 9.52 -2.91
C GLU A 24 0.34 9.15 -4.39
N GLY A 25 -0.78 9.58 -4.99
CA GLY A 25 -1.14 9.25 -6.37
C GLY A 25 -1.57 7.79 -6.59
N LEU A 26 -2.02 7.11 -5.54
CA LEU A 26 -2.51 5.74 -5.57
C LEU A 26 -3.88 5.66 -6.28
N LYS A 27 -3.92 4.99 -7.43
CA LYS A 27 -5.16 4.76 -8.21
C LYS A 27 -5.54 3.28 -8.18
N LYS A 28 -6.80 2.99 -8.51
CA LYS A 28 -7.25 1.60 -8.67
C LYS A 28 -6.42 0.93 -9.76
N GLY A 29 -5.81 -0.21 -9.45
CA GLY A 29 -4.93 -0.94 -10.38
C GLY A 29 -3.45 -0.55 -10.29
N THR A 30 -3.07 0.39 -9.40
CA THR A 30 -1.66 0.69 -9.13
C THR A 30 -0.95 -0.51 -8.51
N GLU A 31 0.18 -0.92 -9.10
CA GLU A 31 1.05 -1.94 -8.51
C GLU A 31 1.96 -1.33 -7.43
N LEU A 32 2.09 -2.04 -6.32
CA LEU A 32 2.94 -1.65 -5.20
C LEU A 32 4.05 -2.68 -5.01
N GLU A 33 5.26 -2.21 -4.80
CA GLU A 33 6.40 -3.01 -4.39
C GLU A 33 6.56 -2.94 -2.87
N PHE A 34 6.56 -4.10 -2.23
CA PHE A 34 6.85 -4.24 -0.81
C PHE A 34 8.36 -4.29 -0.60
N LYS A 35 8.93 -3.26 0.03
CA LYS A 35 10.30 -3.30 0.53
C LYS A 35 10.31 -3.53 2.03
N LYS A 36 11.02 -4.56 2.48
CA LYS A 36 11.24 -4.83 3.90
C LYS A 36 12.18 -3.75 4.46
N HIS A 37 11.78 -3.14 5.56
CA HIS A 37 12.56 -2.17 6.33
C HIS A 37 12.70 -2.69 7.77
N LYS A 38 13.69 -2.20 8.53
CA LYS A 38 14.08 -2.74 9.84
C LYS A 38 12.90 -2.98 10.79
N ASP A 39 11.93 -2.05 10.82
CA ASP A 39 10.77 -2.10 11.72
C ASP A 39 9.42 -2.20 10.98
N GLY A 40 9.41 -2.55 9.69
CA GLY A 40 8.17 -2.62 8.91
C GLY A 40 8.32 -2.83 7.42
N PHE A 41 7.33 -2.38 6.66
CA PHE A 41 7.32 -2.47 5.20
C PHE A 41 7.08 -1.09 4.61
N ILE A 42 7.84 -0.75 3.57
CA ILE A 42 7.63 0.43 2.76
C ILE A 42 6.89 -0.01 1.51
N LEU A 43 5.72 0.58 1.28
CA LEU A 43 4.96 0.43 0.03
C LEU A 43 5.48 1.48 -0.94
N LYS A 44 6.15 1.07 -2.01
CA LYS A 44 6.54 1.96 -3.12
C LYS A 44 5.65 1.71 -4.31
N ILE A 45 5.19 2.76 -4.96
CA ILE A 45 4.46 2.63 -6.23
C ILE A 45 5.44 2.17 -7.30
N LYS A 46 5.14 1.03 -7.91
CA LYS A 46 5.94 0.50 -9.02
C LYS A 46 5.58 1.29 -10.28
N GLY A 47 6.50 2.12 -10.75
CA GLY A 47 6.32 2.91 -11.98
C GLY A 47 6.28 4.43 -11.83
N VAL A 48 6.45 5.00 -10.63
CA VAL A 48 6.78 6.44 -10.52
C VAL A 48 8.28 6.61 -10.72
N ASN A 49 8.71 6.54 -11.98
CA ASN A 49 9.97 7.15 -12.39
C ASN A 49 9.78 8.67 -12.22
N LYS A 50 10.49 9.25 -11.26
CA LYS A 50 10.73 10.68 -11.23
C LYS A 50 12.06 10.95 -11.91
#